data_AF-A0AA95IWU8-F1
#
_entry.id   AF-A0AA95IWU8-F1
#
_cell.length_a   1.000
_cell.length_b   1.000
_cell.length_c   1.000
_cell.angle_alpha   90.00
_cell.angle_beta   90.00
_cell.angle_gamma   90.00
#
_symmetry.space_group_name_H-M   'P 1'
#
loop_
_entity.id
_entity.type
_entity.pdbx_description
1 polymer ?
#
loop_
_entity_poly.entity_id
_entity_poly.type
_entity_poly.pdbx_seq_one_letter_code
_entity_poly.pdbx_strand_id
1 'polypeptide(L)'
;MSNLTLTAQWHDTINQVEKSDAITGGEEGNANLATKQLAESLLWLKQQFETKKTESYKVGDVYMTTIDHADPAAVKAHHGYGTWERYAEGRAPVGFSDNTSDIAEYKTMGNTFGENTHKLKIEEMPSHNFNINFVTGGIGGTGRPATESTSSAAANLKTDSLGSDVPHNNIQPSIVTGYWLRTA
;
A
#
# COMPACT_ATOMS: atom_id res chain seq x y z
N MET A 1 -26.64 2.76 6.81
CA MET A 1 -27.64 1.77 6.35
C MET A 1 -28.74 2.55 5.66
N SER A 2 -28.80 2.49 4.32
CA SER A 2 -29.89 3.12 3.57
C SER A 2 -31.21 2.51 4.04
N ASN A 3 -32.15 3.34 4.48
CA ASN A 3 -33.52 2.93 4.75
C ASN A 3 -34.12 2.43 3.44
N LEU A 4 -34.00 1.12 3.21
CA LEU A 4 -34.75 0.42 2.19
C LEU A 4 -36.20 0.43 2.65
N THR A 5 -36.98 1.36 2.10
CA THR A 5 -38.42 1.39 2.27
C THR A 5 -38.98 0.16 1.56
N LEU A 6 -39.15 -0.92 2.31
CA LEU A 6 -39.80 -2.14 1.84
C LEU A 6 -41.31 -1.88 1.83
N THR A 7 -41.84 -1.52 0.67
CA THR A 7 -43.28 -1.54 0.45
C THR A 7 -43.70 -2.99 0.33
N ALA A 8 -44.43 -3.52 1.31
CA ALA A 8 -45.05 -4.83 1.21
C ALA A 8 -46.02 -4.81 0.01
N GLN A 9 -45.66 -5.52 -1.06
CA GLN A 9 -46.55 -5.74 -2.19
C GLN A 9 -47.22 -7.09 -1.99
N TRP A 10 -48.52 -7.07 -1.71
CA TRP A 10 -49.34 -8.26 -1.91
C TRP A 10 -49.38 -8.49 -3.42
N HIS A 11 -48.98 -9.66 -3.87
CA HIS A 11 -49.21 -10.04 -5.25
C HIS A 11 -50.70 -10.38 -5.36
N ASP A 12 -51.40 -9.81 -6.34
CA ASP A 12 -52.85 -9.99 -6.55
C ASP A 12 -53.28 -11.46 -6.76
N THR A 13 -52.31 -12.36 -6.84
CA THR A 13 -52.43 -13.80 -7.06
C THR A 13 -52.20 -14.64 -5.80
N ILE A 14 -52.11 -14.06 -4.59
CA ILE A 14 -52.05 -14.85 -3.35
C ILE A 14 -53.39 -15.60 -3.21
N ASN A 15 -53.36 -16.91 -3.44
CA ASN A 15 -54.56 -17.75 -3.36
C ASN A 15 -55.10 -17.73 -1.93
N GLN A 16 -56.18 -16.98 -1.72
CA GLN A 16 -57.03 -17.14 -0.57
C GLN A 16 -58.06 -18.21 -0.93
N VAL A 17 -57.94 -19.40 -0.34
CA VAL A 17 -58.97 -20.41 -0.53
C VAL A 17 -60.14 -20.04 0.38
N GLU A 18 -61.24 -19.62 -0.24
CA GLU A 18 -62.44 -19.27 0.50
C GLU A 18 -63.18 -20.52 0.97
N LYS A 19 -64.00 -20.39 2.01
CA LYS A 19 -64.70 -21.53 2.65
C LYS A 19 -65.63 -22.30 1.71
N SER A 20 -65.99 -21.69 0.57
CA SER A 20 -66.84 -22.24 -0.49
C SER A 20 -66.08 -22.93 -1.61
N ASP A 21 -64.75 -22.77 -1.69
CA ASP A 21 -63.96 -23.26 -2.81
C ASP A 21 -63.52 -24.70 -2.57
N ALA A 22 -63.70 -25.55 -3.59
CA ALA A 22 -63.24 -26.93 -3.54
C ALA A 22 -61.71 -26.96 -3.50
N ILE A 23 -61.13 -27.69 -2.55
CA ILE A 23 -59.69 -27.96 -2.50
C ILE A 23 -59.34 -28.92 -3.65
N THR A 24 -58.66 -28.42 -4.68
CA THR A 24 -58.24 -29.21 -5.83
C THR A 24 -56.76 -29.52 -5.72
N GLY A 25 -56.41 -30.80 -5.89
CA GLY A 25 -55.03 -31.27 -6.02
C GLY A 25 -54.54 -31.22 -7.47
N GLY A 26 -53.23 -31.32 -7.68
CA GLY A 26 -52.59 -31.26 -9.01
C GLY A 26 -51.58 -30.11 -9.13
N GLU A 27 -50.89 -30.02 -10.27
CA GLU A 27 -49.83 -29.03 -10.54
C GLU A 27 -50.34 -27.57 -10.53
N GLU A 28 -51.61 -27.38 -10.89
CA GLU A 28 -52.34 -26.10 -10.91
C GLU A 28 -53.42 -26.04 -9.79
N GLY A 29 -53.44 -27.03 -8.88
CA GLY A 29 -54.44 -27.12 -7.81
C GLY A 29 -54.26 -26.02 -6.75
N ASN A 30 -55.38 -25.46 -6.27
CA ASN A 30 -55.35 -24.34 -5.31
C ASN A 30 -54.67 -24.70 -3.98
N ALA A 31 -54.62 -25.99 -3.62
CA ALA A 31 -53.92 -26.54 -2.47
C ALA A 31 -52.39 -26.35 -2.52
N ASN A 32 -51.81 -26.34 -3.73
CA ASN A 32 -50.37 -26.33 -3.95
C ASN A 32 -49.82 -24.94 -4.31
N LEU A 33 -50.68 -23.97 -4.63
CA LEU A 33 -50.25 -22.65 -5.13
C LEU A 33 -49.43 -21.86 -4.11
N ALA A 34 -49.83 -21.89 -2.83
CA ALA A 34 -49.08 -21.21 -1.76
C ALA A 34 -47.67 -21.79 -1.59
N THR A 35 -47.52 -23.12 -1.67
CA THR A 35 -46.21 -23.79 -1.62
C THR A 35 -45.37 -23.47 -2.85
N LYS A 36 -45.98 -23.37 -4.04
CA LYS A 36 -45.32 -22.96 -5.29
C LYS A 36 -44.78 -21.52 -5.21
N GLN A 37 -45.60 -20.58 -4.73
CA GLN A 37 -45.19 -19.18 -4.53
C GLN A 37 -44.05 -19.02 -3.52
N LEU A 38 -44.07 -19.80 -2.43
CA LEU A 38 -42.97 -19.85 -1.47
C LEU A 38 -41.69 -20.39 -2.13
N ALA A 39 -41.78 -21.47 -2.90
CA ALA A 39 -40.64 -22.05 -3.60
C ALA A 39 -40.03 -21.08 -4.61
N GLU A 40 -40.85 -20.36 -5.37
CA GLU A 40 -40.41 -19.32 -6.32
C GLU A 40 -39.74 -18.13 -5.60
N SER A 41 -40.31 -17.68 -4.48
CA SER A 41 -39.73 -16.60 -3.66
C SER A 41 -38.38 -17.00 -3.04
N LEU A 42 -38.26 -18.24 -2.55
CA LEU A 42 -37.01 -18.80 -2.05
C LEU A 42 -35.98 -18.99 -3.16
N LEU A 43 -36.40 -19.42 -4.35
CA LEU A 43 -35.54 -19.55 -5.51
C LEU A 43 -35.01 -18.19 -5.97
N TRP A 44 -35.88 -17.17 -6.03
CA TRP A 44 -35.49 -15.79 -6.31
C TRP A 44 -34.53 -15.26 -5.26
N LEU A 45 -34.81 -15.48 -3.96
CA LEU A 45 -33.94 -15.04 -2.88
C LEU A 45 -32.56 -15.73 -2.96
N LYS A 46 -32.52 -17.05 -3.21
CA LYS A 46 -31.28 -17.77 -3.48
C LYS A 46 -30.54 -17.14 -4.67
N GLN A 47 -31.22 -16.88 -5.77
CA GLN A 47 -30.62 -16.27 -6.96
C GLN A 47 -30.05 -14.89 -6.64
N GLN A 48 -30.75 -14.06 -5.86
CA GLN A 48 -30.26 -12.77 -5.37
C GLN A 48 -29.03 -12.92 -4.48
N PHE A 49 -28.98 -13.89 -3.56
CA PHE A 49 -27.79 -14.15 -2.74
C PHE A 49 -26.59 -14.63 -3.55
N GLU A 50 -26.80 -15.53 -4.52
CA GLU A 50 -25.74 -16.06 -5.39
C GLU A 50 -25.21 -14.99 -6.36
N THR A 51 -26.09 -14.12 -6.87
CA THR A 51 -25.71 -13.04 -7.78
C THR A 51 -25.11 -11.84 -7.05
N LYS A 52 -25.52 -11.57 -5.81
CA LYS A 52 -24.96 -10.51 -4.98
C LYS A 52 -23.67 -11.00 -4.33
N LYS A 53 -22.66 -11.26 -5.16
CA LYS A 53 -21.29 -11.50 -4.72
C LYS A 53 -20.83 -10.24 -3.99
N THR A 54 -20.61 -10.36 -2.69
CA THR A 54 -20.18 -9.21 -1.89
C THR A 54 -18.70 -9.00 -2.15
N GLU A 55 -18.38 -8.05 -3.02
CA GLU A 55 -17.00 -7.65 -3.28
C GLU A 55 -16.49 -6.79 -2.11
N SER A 56 -15.67 -7.38 -1.25
CA SER A 56 -15.08 -6.69 -0.09
C SER A 56 -14.12 -5.57 -0.46
N TYR A 57 -13.46 -5.69 -1.62
CA TYR A 57 -12.51 -4.71 -2.16
C TYR A 57 -13.09 -4.12 -3.44
N LYS A 58 -13.21 -2.80 -3.54
CA LYS A 58 -13.64 -2.02 -4.71
C LYS A 58 -12.47 -1.81 -5.68
N VAL A 59 -12.76 -1.46 -6.94
CA VAL A 59 -11.72 -1.05 -7.90
C VAL A 59 -11.00 0.19 -7.35
N GLY A 60 -9.67 0.14 -7.30
CA GLY A 60 -8.81 1.14 -6.67
C GLY A 60 -8.35 0.76 -5.25
N ASP A 61 -8.96 -0.23 -4.61
CA ASP A 61 -8.54 -0.67 -3.28
C ASP A 61 -7.26 -1.51 -3.33
N VAL A 62 -6.48 -1.40 -2.26
CA VAL A 62 -5.26 -2.20 -2.05
C VAL A 62 -5.54 -3.31 -1.04
N TYR A 63 -5.25 -4.53 -1.45
CA TYR A 63 -5.24 -5.73 -0.61
C TYR A 63 -3.82 -6.00 -0.10
N MET A 64 -3.63 -5.97 1.23
CA MET A 64 -2.38 -6.30 1.90
C MET A 64 -2.48 -7.68 2.55
N THR A 65 -1.47 -8.54 2.35
CA THR A 65 -1.53 -9.92 2.81
C THR A 65 -0.15 -10.51 3.14
N THR A 66 -0.13 -11.51 4.02
CA THR A 66 1.03 -12.38 4.27
C THR A 66 0.98 -13.66 3.44
N ILE A 67 -0.11 -13.89 2.69
CA ILE A 67 -0.25 -15.03 1.79
C ILE A 67 0.58 -14.78 0.54
N ASP A 68 1.46 -15.73 0.22
CA ASP A 68 2.27 -15.70 -0.99
C ASP A 68 1.45 -16.12 -2.22
N HIS A 69 0.67 -15.18 -2.75
CA HIS A 69 0.06 -15.33 -4.06
C HIS A 69 1.15 -15.15 -5.12
N ALA A 70 1.37 -16.14 -5.98
CA ALA A 70 2.39 -16.07 -7.03
C ALA A 70 2.05 -15.04 -8.12
N ASP A 71 0.77 -14.93 -8.49
CA ASP A 71 0.28 -14.14 -9.63
C ASP A 71 -1.12 -13.53 -9.35
N PRO A 72 -1.59 -12.59 -10.19
CA PRO A 72 -2.95 -12.03 -10.08
C PRO A 72 -4.08 -13.06 -10.09
N ALA A 73 -3.89 -14.20 -10.77
CA ALA A 73 -4.92 -15.21 -10.89
C ALA A 73 -5.12 -15.95 -9.55
N ALA A 74 -4.05 -16.14 -8.78
CA ALA A 74 -4.11 -16.69 -7.42
C ALA A 74 -4.90 -15.77 -6.47
N VAL A 75 -4.77 -14.44 -6.59
CA VAL A 75 -5.56 -13.48 -5.81
C VAL A 75 -7.03 -13.51 -6.20
N LYS A 76 -7.30 -13.53 -7.51
CA LYS A 76 -8.65 -13.69 -8.03
C LYS A 76 -9.29 -15.01 -7.57
N ALA A 77 -8.54 -16.10 -7.52
CA ALA A 77 -9.03 -17.38 -7.02
C ALA A 77 -9.34 -17.31 -5.51
N HIS A 78 -8.51 -16.61 -4.73
CA HIS A 78 -8.69 -16.42 -3.29
C HIS A 78 -9.97 -15.63 -2.95
N HIS A 79 -10.23 -14.51 -3.64
CA HIS A 79 -11.45 -13.71 -3.43
C HIS A 79 -12.65 -14.20 -4.25
N GLY A 80 -12.41 -14.94 -5.32
CA GLY A 80 -13.40 -15.38 -6.30
C GLY A 80 -13.83 -14.31 -7.30
N TYR A 81 -13.29 -13.09 -7.24
CA TYR A 81 -13.70 -11.97 -8.11
C TYR A 81 -12.53 -11.00 -8.36
N GLY A 82 -12.78 -10.04 -9.26
CA GLY A 82 -11.89 -8.94 -9.58
C GLY A 82 -10.73 -9.30 -10.51
N THR A 83 -10.04 -8.26 -10.95
CA THR A 83 -8.73 -8.29 -11.62
C THR A 83 -7.76 -7.54 -10.75
N TRP A 84 -6.57 -8.12 -10.56
CA TRP A 84 -5.59 -7.66 -9.59
C TRP A 84 -4.24 -7.39 -10.26
N GLU A 85 -3.45 -6.50 -9.68
CA GLU A 85 -2.10 -6.18 -10.12
C GLU A 85 -1.19 -6.02 -8.90
N ARG A 86 0.10 -6.37 -9.02
CA ARG A 86 1.06 -6.13 -7.95
C ARG A 86 1.14 -4.64 -7.64
N TYR A 87 1.17 -4.30 -6.37
CA TYR A 87 1.30 -2.92 -5.92
C TYR A 87 2.53 -2.78 -5.02
N ALA A 88 3.13 -1.58 -4.99
CA ALA A 88 4.23 -1.22 -4.11
C ALA A 88 5.41 -2.22 -4.07
N GLU A 89 5.73 -2.87 -5.20
CA GLU A 89 6.84 -3.84 -5.25
C GLU A 89 8.16 -3.19 -4.85
N GLY A 90 8.82 -3.74 -3.82
CA GLY A 90 10.06 -3.20 -3.27
C GLY A 90 9.94 -1.80 -2.68
N ARG A 91 8.73 -1.33 -2.35
CA ARG A 91 8.46 0.02 -1.87
C ARG A 91 7.58 -0.02 -0.63
N ALA A 92 7.82 0.92 0.28
CA ALA A 92 6.91 1.17 1.39
C ALA A 92 5.80 2.13 0.93
N PRO A 93 4.50 1.77 1.05
CA PRO A 93 3.42 2.72 0.80
C PRO A 93 3.50 3.90 1.78
N VAL A 94 3.41 5.12 1.26
CA VAL A 94 3.34 6.34 2.05
C VAL A 94 1.96 6.97 1.86
N GLY A 95 1.38 7.44 2.95
CA GLY A 95 0.09 8.13 2.91
C GLY A 95 0.21 9.46 2.18
N PHE A 96 -0.78 9.76 1.34
CA PHE A 96 -0.91 11.09 0.76
C PHE A 96 -1.10 12.14 1.86
N SER A 97 -0.42 13.29 1.72
CA SER A 97 -0.48 14.38 2.69
C SER A 97 -0.87 15.70 2.03
N ASP A 98 -1.92 16.33 2.58
CA ASP A 98 -2.30 17.71 2.26
C ASP A 98 -1.59 18.75 3.14
N ASN A 99 -0.66 18.33 4.01
CA ASN A 99 0.05 19.26 4.88
C ASN A 99 1.02 20.14 4.07
N THR A 100 0.94 21.45 4.27
CA THR A 100 1.76 22.43 3.56
C THR A 100 3.25 22.24 3.82
N SER A 101 3.62 21.80 5.03
CA SER A 101 5.02 21.66 5.47
C SER A 101 5.69 20.37 4.98
N ASP A 102 4.91 19.41 4.48
CA ASP A 102 5.44 18.15 3.97
C ASP A 102 6.04 18.33 2.58
N ILE A 103 6.97 17.43 2.24
CA ILE A 103 7.66 17.41 0.95
C ILE A 103 6.68 17.23 -0.22
N ALA A 104 7.06 17.68 -1.41
CA ALA A 104 6.20 17.65 -2.59
C ALA A 104 5.84 16.22 -3.02
N GLU A 105 6.71 15.26 -2.75
CA GLU A 105 6.55 13.85 -3.07
C GLU A 105 5.36 13.23 -2.34
N TYR A 106 4.93 13.75 -1.18
CA TYR A 106 3.75 13.22 -0.48
C TYR A 106 2.42 13.73 -1.05
N LYS A 107 2.48 14.66 -2.03
CA LYS A 107 1.32 15.40 -2.55
C LYS A 107 0.84 14.91 -3.91
N THR A 108 1.39 13.81 -4.42
CA THR A 108 1.00 13.24 -5.72
C THR A 108 0.68 11.77 -5.55
N MET A 109 -0.58 11.37 -5.77
CA MET A 109 -0.97 9.96 -5.73
C MET A 109 -0.26 9.15 -6.82
N GLY A 110 0.29 8.00 -6.44
CA GLY A 110 0.93 7.06 -7.37
C GLY A 110 2.33 7.45 -7.85
N ASN A 111 2.92 8.53 -7.31
CA ASN A 111 4.33 8.80 -7.58
C ASN A 111 5.22 7.76 -6.86
N THR A 112 6.48 7.68 -7.30
CA THR A 112 7.48 6.80 -6.68
C THR A 112 8.72 7.62 -6.37
N PHE A 113 9.27 7.45 -5.17
CA PHE A 113 10.44 8.17 -4.68
C PHE A 113 11.18 7.32 -3.63
N GLY A 114 12.34 7.81 -3.19
CA GLY A 114 13.21 7.13 -2.23
C GLY A 114 14.32 6.30 -2.88
N GLU A 115 15.29 5.89 -2.07
CA GLU A 115 16.46 5.13 -2.50
C GLU A 115 16.85 4.08 -1.45
N ASN A 116 17.30 2.91 -1.91
CA ASN A 116 17.74 1.82 -1.02
C ASN A 116 19.12 2.10 -0.40
N THR A 117 19.99 2.77 -1.16
CA THR A 117 21.34 3.12 -0.75
C THR A 117 21.62 4.56 -1.11
N HIS A 118 22.23 5.32 -0.21
CA HIS A 118 22.53 6.72 -0.41
C HIS A 118 24.04 6.96 -0.34
N LYS A 119 24.57 7.70 -1.32
CA LYS A 119 25.95 8.18 -1.32
C LYS A 119 25.97 9.66 -0.94
N LEU A 120 26.62 9.97 0.17
CA LEU A 120 26.77 11.34 0.65
C LEU A 120 27.41 12.23 -0.41
N LYS A 121 26.82 13.40 -0.58
CA LYS A 121 27.33 14.49 -1.41
C LYS A 121 28.08 15.51 -0.56
N ILE A 122 28.85 16.38 -1.21
CA ILE A 122 29.62 17.41 -0.52
C ILE A 122 28.71 18.35 0.28
N GLU A 123 27.52 18.64 -0.25
CA GLU A 123 26.52 19.51 0.37
C GLU A 123 25.90 18.91 1.63
N GLU A 124 25.99 17.58 1.81
CA GLU A 124 25.47 16.85 2.97
C GLU A 124 26.53 16.65 4.06
N MET A 125 27.79 17.04 3.79
CA MET A 125 28.86 16.94 4.76
C MET A 125 28.75 18.05 5.83
N PRO A 126 28.83 17.70 7.12
CA PRO A 126 28.93 18.70 8.19
C PRO A 126 30.16 19.60 8.00
N SER A 127 30.09 20.83 8.51
CA SER A 127 31.27 21.70 8.55
C SER A 127 32.32 21.12 9.51
N HIS A 128 33.50 20.82 8.98
CA HIS A 128 34.64 20.34 9.76
C HIS A 128 35.73 21.40 9.82
N ASN A 129 36.36 21.56 10.99
CA ASN A 129 37.52 22.42 11.17
C ASN A 129 38.67 21.58 11.75
N PHE A 130 39.84 21.66 11.11
CA PHE A 130 41.04 20.96 11.54
C PHE A 130 42.07 21.99 12.04
N ASN A 131 42.40 21.93 13.33
CA ASN A 131 43.48 22.72 13.89
C ASN A 131 44.81 21.99 13.68
N ILE A 132 45.72 22.62 12.93
CA ILE A 132 47.10 22.15 12.80
C ILE A 132 47.96 22.99 13.76
N ASN A 133 48.32 22.41 14.91
CA ASN A 133 49.18 23.06 15.89
C ASN A 133 50.65 22.74 15.60
N PHE A 134 51.44 23.77 15.32
CA PHE A 134 52.89 23.68 15.32
C PHE A 134 53.44 24.06 16.68
N VAL A 135 54.39 23.29 17.21
CA VAL A 135 55.23 23.76 18.33
C VAL A 135 56.22 24.77 17.76
N THR A 136 56.01 26.05 18.05
CA THR A 136 56.94 27.13 17.68
C THR A 136 57.85 27.54 18.85
N GLY A 137 57.79 26.85 19.99
CA GLY A 137 58.49 27.23 21.23
C GLY A 137 59.40 26.11 21.74
N GLY A 138 60.68 26.43 21.91
CA GLY A 138 61.71 25.51 22.42
C GLY A 138 62.97 25.41 21.55
N ILE A 139 62.99 26.01 20.35
CA ILE A 139 64.15 26.06 19.48
C ILE A 139 64.79 27.45 19.63
N GLY A 140 65.99 27.53 20.20
CA GLY A 140 66.77 28.78 20.18
C GLY A 140 67.16 29.12 18.74
N GLY A 141 66.68 30.25 18.21
CA GLY A 141 67.01 30.74 16.86
C GLY A 141 65.79 31.27 16.09
N THR A 142 66.02 31.80 14.89
CA THR A 142 64.98 32.31 13.96
C THR A 142 64.31 31.21 13.13
N GLY A 143 64.42 29.94 13.56
CA GLY A 143 63.92 28.78 12.83
C GLY A 143 62.39 28.75 12.77
N ARG A 144 61.85 28.69 11.56
CA ARG A 144 60.41 28.43 11.32
C ARG A 144 60.12 26.95 11.59
N PRO A 145 58.90 26.57 12.03
CA PRO A 145 58.52 25.16 12.09
C PRO A 145 58.77 24.52 10.72
N ALA A 146 59.72 23.58 10.67
CA ALA A 146 60.14 22.95 9.44
C ALA A 146 59.22 21.76 9.17
N THR A 147 58.40 21.84 8.12
CA THR A 147 58.16 20.66 7.29
C THR A 147 59.51 20.27 6.71
N GLU A 148 59.86 19.00 6.54
CA GLU A 148 61.12 18.52 5.92
C GLU A 148 61.23 18.94 4.42
N SER A 149 61.15 20.24 4.16
CA SER A 149 61.07 20.88 2.86
C SER A 149 62.11 22.00 2.84
N THR A 150 63.05 21.90 1.92
CA THR A 150 64.06 22.93 1.66
C THR A 150 63.56 24.01 0.69
N SER A 151 62.28 23.96 0.31
CA SER A 151 61.65 24.90 -0.61
C SER A 151 61.14 26.14 0.12
N SER A 152 61.26 27.31 -0.51
CA SER A 152 60.65 28.57 -0.05
C SER A 152 59.15 28.69 -0.34
N ALA A 153 58.56 27.70 -1.04
CA ALA A 153 57.13 27.64 -1.31
C ALA A 153 56.32 27.20 -0.07
N ALA A 154 55.04 27.60 0.00
CA ALA A 154 54.13 27.18 1.07
C ALA A 154 53.98 25.65 1.11
N ALA A 155 54.06 25.06 2.30
CA ALA A 155 53.85 23.62 2.49
C ALA A 155 52.35 23.30 2.47
N ASN A 156 51.93 22.48 1.50
CA ASN A 156 50.57 21.94 1.44
C ASN A 156 50.45 20.74 2.38
N LEU A 157 50.01 20.97 3.62
CA LEU A 157 49.73 19.91 4.58
C LEU A 157 48.35 19.35 4.31
N LYS A 158 48.30 18.05 4.02
CA LYS A 158 47.05 17.30 3.87
C LYS A 158 46.98 16.29 5.00
N THR A 159 45.80 16.13 5.57
CA THR A 159 45.52 14.93 6.38
C THR A 159 45.43 13.74 5.45
N ASP A 160 45.59 12.54 6.01
CA ASP A 160 45.19 11.34 5.30
C ASP A 160 43.70 11.39 4.97
N SER A 161 43.32 10.73 3.87
CA SER A 161 41.90 10.57 3.52
C SER A 161 41.30 9.50 4.43
N LEU A 162 40.14 9.80 5.00
CA LEU A 162 39.34 8.86 5.78
C LEU A 162 37.92 8.81 5.23
N GLY A 163 37.33 7.63 5.20
CA GLY A 163 36.03 7.35 4.58
C GLY A 163 36.18 6.43 3.38
N SER A 164 35.19 5.55 3.17
CA SER A 164 35.20 4.59 2.07
C SER A 164 34.55 5.12 0.79
N ASP A 165 33.83 6.26 0.87
CA ASP A 165 33.03 6.82 -0.23
C ASP A 165 32.02 5.81 -0.81
N VAL A 166 31.63 4.82 0.00
CA VAL A 166 30.67 3.77 -0.34
C VAL A 166 29.26 4.19 0.12
N PRO A 167 28.22 4.00 -0.72
CA PRO A 167 26.85 4.24 -0.31
C PRO A 167 26.45 3.45 0.94
N HIS A 168 25.73 4.08 1.87
CA HIS A 168 25.21 3.39 3.05
C HIS A 168 23.79 2.88 2.83
N ASN A 169 23.41 1.83 3.54
CA ASN A 169 22.04 1.33 3.56
C ASN A 169 21.09 2.40 4.13
N ASN A 170 19.97 2.64 3.45
CA ASN A 170 18.90 3.54 3.90
C ASN A 170 17.60 2.77 4.24
N ILE A 171 17.63 1.44 4.13
CA ILE A 171 16.47 0.59 4.44
C ILE A 171 16.37 0.40 5.95
N GLN A 172 15.28 0.90 6.53
CA GLN A 172 14.90 0.64 7.92
C GLN A 172 14.52 -0.84 8.12
N PRO A 173 14.63 -1.39 9.35
CA PRO A 173 14.13 -2.73 9.64
C PRO A 173 12.69 -2.91 9.15
N SER A 174 12.49 -3.89 8.26
CA SER A 174 11.23 -4.07 7.50
C SER A 174 10.88 -5.54 7.36
N ILE A 175 9.58 -5.82 7.21
CA ILE A 175 9.04 -7.16 6.91
C ILE A 175 8.29 -7.11 5.58
N VAL A 176 8.51 -8.10 4.73
CA VAL A 176 7.91 -8.16 3.39
C VAL A 176 6.49 -8.72 3.48
N THR A 177 5.53 -7.99 2.91
CA THR A 177 4.14 -8.41 2.72
C THR A 177 3.74 -8.21 1.26
N GLY A 178 2.73 -8.95 0.80
CA GLY A 178 2.18 -8.79 -0.53
C GLY A 178 1.17 -7.64 -0.56
N TYR A 179 1.29 -6.77 -1.56
CA TYR A 179 0.30 -5.75 -1.88
C TYR A 179 -0.26 -5.97 -3.28
N TRP A 180 -1.57 -5.88 -3.41
CA TRP A 180 -2.30 -6.08 -4.66
C TRP A 180 -3.32 -4.97 -4.86
N LEU A 181 -3.32 -4.31 -6.02
CA LEU A 181 -4.30 -3.31 -6.43
C LEU A 181 -5.43 -3.96 -7.21
N ARG A 182 -6.69 -3.67 -6.87
CA ARG A 182 -7.83 -4.09 -7.68
C ARG A 182 -8.02 -3.12 -8.85
N THR A 183 -7.90 -3.62 -10.09
CA THR A 183 -8.01 -2.82 -11.31
C THR A 183 -9.35 -2.98 -12.04
N ALA A 184 -10.06 -4.09 -11.83
CA ALA A 184 -11.43 -4.32 -12.31
C ALA A 184 -12.21 -5.27 -11.38
#